data_AF-A0A1V4XKY2-F1
#
_entry.id   AF-A0A1V4XKY2-F1
#
_cell.length_a   1.000
_cell.length_b   1.000
_cell.length_c   1.000
_cell.angle_alpha   90.00
_cell.angle_beta   90.00
_cell.angle_gamma   90.00
#
_symmetry.space_group_name_H-M   'P 1'
#
loop_
_entity.id
_entity.type
_entity.pdbx_description
1 polymer ?
#
loop_
_entity_poly.entity_id
_entity_poly.type
_entity_poly.pdbx_seq_one_letter_code
_entity_poly.pdbx_strand_id
1 'polypeptide(L)'
;MVVMGYCLAGLAWAGPVTGIIPEMQECMQSHGSPAEYEAALKKYCDPGIIRRAMGLLVIKKPYVIKTEQKGEMVCYTVEGTIVETSYELPADTTQTYNVCWKNRRVVSLEFYDAKPRVYQEVIPEMRECLRSHGSPAEYEAVLKKYCDPGLMRKAMALLVIRTPYVVKTEMKGPVITYTVEGRTVETSSEFPADTVQRYTVGWKNGRIVALNFLGPKKPAR
;
A
#
# COMPACT_ATOMS: atom_id res chain seq x y z
N MET A 1 9.66 -6.53 65.25
CA MET A 1 10.73 -6.93 64.31
C MET A 1 10.51 -8.42 64.06
N VAL A 2 10.13 -8.97 62.91
CA VAL A 2 10.12 -8.52 61.50
C VAL A 2 8.84 -9.10 60.88
N VAL A 3 8.10 -8.28 60.12
CA VAL A 3 6.89 -8.69 59.40
C VAL A 3 7.32 -9.50 58.18
N MET A 4 6.92 -10.77 58.14
CA MET A 4 7.17 -11.70 57.05
C MET A 4 6.17 -11.40 55.92
N GLY A 5 6.56 -10.46 55.04
CA GLY A 5 5.80 -10.08 53.87
C GLY A 5 5.86 -11.17 52.80
N TYR A 6 4.72 -11.80 52.55
CA TYR A 6 4.48 -12.68 51.42
C TYR A 6 4.68 -11.89 50.11
N CYS A 7 5.80 -12.11 49.43
CA CYS A 7 5.92 -11.74 48.01
C CYS A 7 5.10 -12.73 47.19
N LEU A 8 3.81 -12.42 47.01
CA LEU A 8 3.01 -12.94 45.91
C LEU A 8 3.64 -12.42 44.61
N ALA A 9 4.56 -13.21 44.04
CA ALA A 9 4.99 -13.05 42.67
C ALA A 9 3.75 -13.23 41.80
N GLY A 10 3.16 -12.12 41.37
CA GLY A 10 2.09 -12.10 40.39
C GLY A 10 2.60 -12.78 39.13
N LEU A 11 2.10 -13.99 38.89
CA LEU A 11 2.17 -14.67 37.60
C LEU A 11 1.57 -13.72 36.57
N ALA A 12 2.42 -13.02 35.83
CA ALA A 12 2.03 -12.24 34.67
C ALA A 12 1.48 -13.23 33.64
N TRP A 13 0.17 -13.20 33.45
CA TRP A 13 -0.53 -14.00 32.46
C TRP A 13 0.00 -13.62 31.07
N ALA A 14 0.73 -14.53 30.44
CA ALA A 14 1.01 -14.48 29.02
C ALA A 14 -0.29 -14.80 28.24
N GLY A 15 -1.08 -13.76 27.99
CA GLY A 15 -2.20 -13.79 27.04
C GLY A 15 -1.72 -13.62 25.60
N PRO A 16 -2.51 -14.02 24.60
CA PRO A 16 -2.13 -13.95 23.20
C PRO A 16 -1.97 -12.49 22.75
N VAL A 17 -1.03 -12.27 21.82
CA VAL A 17 -0.67 -10.97 21.24
C VAL A 17 -1.91 -10.24 20.72
N THR A 18 -2.32 -9.18 21.40
CA THR A 18 -2.78 -7.92 20.77
C THR A 18 -2.83 -6.85 21.86
N GLY A 19 -1.82 -5.98 21.95
CA GLY A 19 -1.83 -4.80 22.83
C GLY A 19 -2.82 -3.72 22.39
N ILE A 20 -3.99 -4.12 21.85
CA ILE A 20 -5.04 -3.29 21.28
C ILE A 20 -6.20 -3.26 22.27
N ILE A 21 -6.56 -2.07 22.74
CA ILE A 21 -7.68 -1.89 23.68
C ILE A 21 -9.05 -2.17 23.01
N PRO A 22 -10.07 -2.61 23.77
CA PRO A 22 -11.38 -2.95 23.21
C PRO A 22 -12.03 -1.81 22.41
N GLU A 23 -11.86 -0.56 22.84
CA GLU A 23 -12.42 0.61 22.16
C GLU A 23 -11.79 0.81 20.78
N MET A 24 -10.48 0.54 20.68
CA MET A 24 -9.77 0.59 19.41
C MET A 24 -10.22 -0.52 18.47
N GLN A 25 -10.45 -1.72 19.00
CA GLN A 25 -11.00 -2.84 18.24
C GLN A 25 -12.40 -2.53 17.69
N GLU A 26 -13.27 -1.93 18.50
CA GLU A 26 -14.61 -1.49 18.08
C GLU A 26 -14.53 -0.43 16.97
N CYS A 27 -13.66 0.56 17.11
CA CYS A 27 -13.42 1.56 16.06
C CYS A 27 -12.91 0.95 14.76
N MET A 28 -12.03 -0.06 14.81
CA MET A 28 -11.56 -0.72 13.59
C MET A 28 -12.68 -1.52 12.89
N GLN A 29 -13.58 -2.12 13.66
CA GLN A 29 -14.69 -2.91 13.11
C GLN A 29 -15.81 -2.04 12.53
N SER A 30 -15.93 -0.77 12.94
CA SER A 30 -16.98 0.14 12.46
C SER A 30 -16.75 0.69 11.05
N HIS A 31 -15.62 0.36 10.41
CA HIS A 31 -15.38 0.70 9.00
C HIS A 31 -16.19 -0.16 8.00
N GLY A 32 -17.29 -0.79 8.42
CA GLY A 32 -18.24 -1.47 7.53
C GLY A 32 -19.05 -0.48 6.67
N SER A 33 -19.35 0.70 7.20
CA SER A 33 -20.08 1.77 6.51
C SER A 33 -19.79 3.14 7.13
N PRO A 34 -20.05 4.26 6.41
CA PRO A 34 -19.89 5.60 6.97
C PRO A 34 -20.72 5.84 8.23
N ALA A 35 -21.94 5.29 8.30
CA ALA A 35 -22.84 5.46 9.44
C ALA A 35 -22.34 4.71 10.69
N GLU A 36 -21.85 3.47 10.53
CA GLU A 36 -21.24 2.71 11.63
C GLU A 36 -19.97 3.41 12.15
N TYR A 37 -19.13 3.90 11.23
CA TYR A 37 -17.92 4.63 11.58
C TYR A 37 -18.24 5.93 12.32
N GLU A 38 -19.23 6.70 11.84
CA GLU A 38 -19.69 7.91 12.52
C GLU A 38 -20.23 7.61 13.93
N ALA A 39 -20.97 6.51 14.11
CA ALA A 39 -21.49 6.11 15.41
C ALA A 39 -20.36 5.78 16.40
N ALA A 40 -19.33 5.06 15.95
CA ALA A 40 -18.14 4.79 16.76
C ALA A 40 -17.38 6.07 17.12
N LEU A 41 -17.21 6.99 16.16
CA LEU A 41 -16.56 8.28 16.41
C LEU A 41 -17.35 9.11 17.43
N LYS A 42 -18.69 9.16 17.37
CA LYS A 42 -19.52 9.85 18.36
C LYS A 42 -19.35 9.29 19.77
N LYS A 43 -19.09 7.98 19.91
CA LYS A 43 -18.87 7.32 21.20
C LYS A 43 -17.53 7.71 21.84
N TYR A 44 -16.48 7.90 21.03
CA TYR A 44 -15.10 7.99 21.53
C TYR A 44 -14.40 9.33 21.30
N CYS A 45 -14.89 10.16 20.38
CA CYS A 45 -14.25 11.41 19.97
C CYS A 45 -15.03 12.64 20.44
N ASP A 46 -14.32 13.76 20.58
CA ASP A 46 -14.94 15.07 20.71
C ASP A 46 -15.35 15.61 19.33
N PRO A 47 -16.36 16.52 19.24
CA PRO A 47 -16.88 17.01 17.95
C PRO A 47 -15.83 17.56 16.98
N GLY A 48 -14.76 18.18 17.49
CA GLY A 48 -13.66 18.73 16.68
C GLY A 48 -12.77 17.67 16.01
N ILE A 49 -12.75 16.44 16.52
CA ILE A 49 -12.05 15.30 15.92
C ILE A 49 -12.96 14.61 14.89
N ILE A 50 -14.27 14.49 15.18
CA ILE A 50 -15.25 13.88 14.28
C ILE A 50 -15.26 14.56 12.91
N ARG A 51 -15.26 15.91 12.88
CA ARG A 51 -15.25 16.67 11.62
C ARG A 51 -14.05 16.34 10.73
N ARG A 52 -12.89 16.07 11.33
CA ARG A 52 -11.66 15.69 10.60
C ARG A 52 -11.71 14.23 10.14
N ALA A 53 -12.20 13.34 11.00
CA ALA A 53 -12.30 11.91 10.72
C ALA A 53 -13.29 11.58 9.60
N MET A 54 -14.44 12.26 9.57
CA MET A 54 -15.49 12.01 8.57
C MET A 54 -15.13 12.52 7.18
N GLY A 55 -14.13 13.41 7.05
CA GLY A 55 -13.66 13.91 5.76
C GLY A 55 -12.71 12.96 5.01
N LEU A 56 -12.18 11.92 5.65
CA LEU A 56 -11.05 11.13 5.15
C LEU A 56 -11.24 9.61 5.23
N LEU A 57 -12.42 9.16 4.78
CA LEU A 57 -12.70 7.80 4.26
C LEU A 57 -12.95 6.69 5.29
N VAL A 58 -13.82 5.77 4.87
CA VAL A 58 -13.98 4.43 5.43
C VAL A 58 -12.95 3.52 4.75
N ILE A 59 -12.19 2.74 5.52
CA ILE A 59 -11.12 1.87 5.01
C ILE A 59 -11.46 0.39 5.19
N LYS A 60 -11.19 -0.44 4.18
CA LYS A 60 -11.35 -1.89 4.24
C LYS A 60 -10.24 -2.52 5.06
N LYS A 61 -10.62 -3.50 5.90
CA LYS A 61 -9.72 -4.38 6.64
C LYS A 61 -8.62 -3.61 7.41
N PRO A 62 -8.99 -2.66 8.28
CA PRO A 62 -8.01 -1.96 9.10
C PRO A 62 -7.26 -2.95 10.00
N TYR A 63 -5.95 -2.75 10.14
CA TYR A 63 -5.10 -3.48 11.06
C TYR A 63 -4.04 -2.57 11.69
N VAL A 64 -3.69 -2.84 12.93
CA VAL A 64 -2.63 -2.12 13.65
C VAL A 64 -1.26 -2.61 13.19
N ILE A 65 -0.40 -1.69 12.75
CA ILE A 65 1.00 -1.97 12.40
C ILE A 65 1.99 -1.56 13.49
N LYS A 66 1.57 -0.70 14.42
CA LYS A 66 2.42 -0.25 15.53
C LYS A 66 1.56 0.13 16.73
N THR A 67 2.04 -0.22 17.92
CA THR A 67 1.49 0.23 19.21
C THR A 67 2.59 0.89 20.02
N GLU A 68 2.31 2.07 20.56
CA GLU A 68 3.25 2.85 21.38
C GLU A 68 2.59 3.32 22.67
N GLN A 69 3.18 3.00 23.82
CA GLN A 69 2.78 3.57 25.10
C GLN A 69 3.51 4.91 25.32
N LYS A 70 2.75 5.99 25.51
CA LYS A 70 3.25 7.35 25.75
C LYS A 70 2.67 7.90 27.05
N GLY A 71 3.31 7.59 28.17
CA GLY A 71 2.78 7.92 29.50
C GLY A 71 1.44 7.22 29.74
N GLU A 72 0.40 7.99 30.05
CA GLU A 72 -0.98 7.49 30.23
C GLU A 72 -1.71 7.20 28.91
N MET A 73 -1.08 7.47 27.76
CA MET A 73 -1.69 7.29 26.45
C MET A 73 -1.20 6.01 25.77
N VAL A 74 -2.09 5.39 25.02
CA VAL A 74 -1.73 4.33 24.07
C VAL A 74 -2.03 4.82 22.65
N CYS A 75 -1.02 4.79 21.79
CA CYS A 75 -1.11 5.23 20.41
C CYS A 75 -0.96 4.05 19.46
N TYR A 76 -1.78 4.03 18.41
CA TYR A 76 -1.76 3.01 17.37
C TYR A 76 -1.48 3.66 16.03
N THR A 77 -0.64 3.02 15.23
CA THR A 77 -0.57 3.25 13.79
C THR A 77 -1.37 2.17 13.10
N VAL A 78 -2.34 2.58 12.29
CA VAL A 78 -3.29 1.70 11.61
C VAL A 78 -3.13 1.85 10.10
N GLU A 79 -3.22 0.74 9.40
CA GLU A 79 -3.31 0.71 7.95
C GLU A 79 -4.63 0.07 7.51
N GLY A 80 -5.18 0.54 6.40
CA GLY A 80 -6.30 -0.11 5.72
C GLY A 80 -6.41 0.38 4.29
N THR A 81 -7.24 -0.29 3.48
CA THR A 81 -7.38 0.02 2.05
C THR A 81 -8.55 0.97 1.83
N ILE A 82 -8.34 2.06 1.10
CA ILE A 82 -9.41 3.01 0.79
C ILE A 82 -10.52 2.31 -0.02
N VAL A 83 -11.76 2.42 0.47
CA VAL A 83 -12.94 2.12 -0.35
C VAL A 83 -13.09 3.26 -1.34
N GLU A 84 -13.32 2.96 -2.61
CA GLU A 84 -13.52 3.96 -3.66
C GLU A 84 -14.74 4.85 -3.31
N THR A 85 -14.50 5.99 -2.65
CA THR A 85 -15.55 6.92 -2.25
C THR A 85 -15.36 8.33 -2.82
N SER A 86 -14.28 8.59 -3.57
CA SER A 86 -14.10 9.84 -4.33
C SER A 86 -13.15 9.67 -5.52
N TYR A 87 -13.33 10.50 -6.55
CA TYR A 87 -12.52 10.53 -7.78
C TYR A 87 -11.04 10.91 -7.53
N GLU A 88 -10.72 11.41 -6.34
CA GLU A 88 -9.41 12.00 -6.01
C GLU A 88 -8.40 10.98 -5.48
N LEU A 89 -8.84 9.80 -5.04
CA LEU A 89 -7.97 8.76 -4.49
C LEU A 89 -8.25 7.43 -5.19
N PRO A 90 -7.29 6.87 -5.94
CA PRO A 90 -7.52 5.62 -6.65
C PRO A 90 -7.88 4.52 -5.66
N ALA A 91 -8.88 3.71 -6.02
CA ALA A 91 -9.21 2.48 -5.30
C ALA A 91 -7.95 1.64 -5.06
N ASP A 92 -7.93 0.88 -3.96
CA ASP A 92 -6.81 0.03 -3.54
C ASP A 92 -5.55 0.78 -3.03
N THR A 93 -5.71 2.04 -2.63
CA THR A 93 -4.65 2.80 -1.94
C THR A 93 -4.65 2.47 -0.45
N THR A 94 -3.46 2.26 0.14
CA THR A 94 -3.32 2.08 1.59
C THR A 94 -3.36 3.44 2.28
N GLN A 95 -4.37 3.64 3.12
CA GLN A 95 -4.45 4.75 4.05
C GLN A 95 -3.74 4.36 5.35
N THR A 96 -2.96 5.28 5.91
CA THR A 96 -2.40 5.12 7.25
C THR A 96 -2.88 6.25 8.13
N TYR A 97 -3.20 5.95 9.37
CA TYR A 97 -3.47 6.96 10.38
C TYR A 97 -2.87 6.57 11.73
N ASN A 98 -2.60 7.58 12.53
CA ASN A 98 -2.27 7.44 13.94
C ASN A 98 -3.48 7.84 14.80
N VAL A 99 -3.75 7.05 15.82
CA VAL A 99 -4.78 7.36 16.81
C VAL A 99 -4.22 7.16 18.21
N CYS A 100 -4.37 8.17 19.06
CA CYS A 100 -3.95 8.11 20.46
C CYS A 100 -5.16 8.13 21.38
N TRP A 101 -5.14 7.24 22.36
CA TRP A 101 -6.19 7.04 23.34
C TRP A 101 -5.71 7.43 24.72
N LYS A 102 -6.54 8.16 25.47
CA LYS A 102 -6.36 8.46 26.89
C LYS A 102 -7.71 8.29 27.58
N ASN A 103 -7.74 7.58 28.71
CA ASN A 103 -8.97 7.41 29.50
C ASN A 103 -10.16 6.92 28.65
N ARG A 104 -9.92 5.96 27.74
CA ARG A 104 -10.92 5.38 26.82
C ARG A 104 -11.53 6.37 25.81
N ARG A 105 -10.91 7.53 25.62
CA ARG A 105 -11.29 8.56 24.63
C ARG A 105 -10.17 8.77 23.62
N VAL A 106 -10.54 9.10 22.38
CA VAL A 106 -9.58 9.51 21.35
C VAL A 106 -9.16 10.95 21.64
N VAL A 107 -7.86 11.15 21.88
CA VAL A 107 -7.27 12.47 22.15
C VAL A 107 -6.49 13.04 20.98
N SER A 108 -6.03 12.19 20.07
CA SER A 108 -5.47 12.61 18.79
C SER A 108 -5.84 11.60 17.71
N LEU A 109 -6.13 12.12 16.52
CA LEU A 109 -6.35 11.36 15.31
C LEU A 109 -5.70 12.12 14.16
N GLU A 110 -4.67 11.52 13.58
CA GLU A 110 -3.84 12.09 12.54
C GLU A 110 -3.85 11.13 11.35
N PHE A 111 -4.47 11.55 10.25
CA PHE A 111 -4.33 10.85 8.99
C PHE A 111 -3.03 11.32 8.36
N TYR A 112 -2.20 10.37 7.97
CA TYR A 112 -1.14 10.69 7.03
C TYR A 112 -1.79 10.84 5.67
N ASP A 113 -1.33 11.77 4.83
CA ASP A 113 -1.62 11.67 3.40
C ASP A 113 -1.39 10.21 3.01
N ALA A 114 -2.34 9.62 2.26
CA ALA A 114 -2.29 8.24 1.82
C ALA A 114 -0.83 7.91 1.56
N LYS A 115 -0.24 7.01 2.37
CA LYS A 115 1.21 6.83 2.39
C LYS A 115 1.59 6.82 0.92
N PRO A 116 2.48 7.73 0.43
CA PRO A 116 3.07 7.47 -0.86
C PRO A 116 3.50 6.03 -0.70
N ARG A 117 2.98 5.14 -1.57
CA ARG A 117 3.47 3.77 -1.66
C ARG A 117 4.94 3.90 -1.40
N VAL A 118 5.53 3.05 -0.57
CA VAL A 118 6.99 2.99 -0.53
C VAL A 118 7.38 2.64 -1.97
N TYR A 119 7.50 3.68 -2.80
CA TYR A 119 8.39 3.79 -3.90
C TYR A 119 9.68 3.65 -3.11
N GLN A 120 10.10 2.40 -2.92
CA GLN A 120 11.48 2.13 -3.23
C GLN A 120 11.68 2.86 -4.54
N GLU A 121 12.41 3.96 -4.41
CA GLU A 121 12.69 4.88 -5.48
C GLU A 121 12.94 4.01 -6.70
N VAL A 122 12.08 4.11 -7.72
CA VAL A 122 12.19 3.27 -8.91
C VAL A 122 13.64 3.37 -9.35
N ILE A 123 14.35 2.24 -9.37
CA ILE A 123 15.80 2.27 -9.56
C ILE A 123 16.11 3.02 -10.87
N PRO A 124 17.24 3.74 -10.95
CA PRO A 124 17.59 4.54 -12.12
C PRO A 124 17.44 3.79 -13.45
N GLU A 125 17.82 2.51 -13.48
CA GLU A 125 17.74 1.62 -14.63
C GLU A 125 16.28 1.35 -15.07
N MET A 126 15.38 1.15 -14.09
CA MET A 126 13.96 0.98 -14.37
C MET A 126 13.33 2.30 -14.85
N ARG A 127 13.75 3.45 -14.33
CA ARG A 127 13.30 4.75 -14.82
C ARG A 127 13.73 4.99 -16.26
N GLU A 128 14.95 4.63 -16.61
CA GLU A 128 15.44 4.69 -17.99
C GLU A 128 14.62 3.78 -18.89
N CYS A 129 14.33 2.55 -18.44
CA CYS A 129 13.45 1.61 -19.15
C CYS A 129 12.06 2.21 -19.42
N LEU A 130 11.41 2.82 -18.42
CA LEU A 130 10.11 3.48 -18.60
C LEU A 130 10.16 4.62 -19.63
N ARG A 131 11.23 5.43 -19.63
CA ARG A 131 11.39 6.54 -20.58
C ARG A 131 11.68 6.10 -22.01
N SER A 132 12.24 4.90 -22.19
CA SER A 132 12.64 4.38 -23.50
C SER A 132 11.49 3.90 -24.37
N HIS A 133 10.25 3.87 -23.85
CA HIS A 133 9.05 3.60 -24.63
C HIS A 133 8.62 4.75 -25.57
N GLY A 134 9.52 5.67 -25.92
CA GLY A 134 9.30 6.69 -26.96
C GLY A 134 9.28 6.08 -28.36
N SER A 135 10.08 5.04 -28.60
CA SER A 135 10.14 4.31 -29.88
C SER A 135 10.67 2.88 -29.69
N PRO A 136 10.43 1.95 -30.65
CA PRO A 136 10.98 0.60 -30.57
C PRO A 136 12.51 0.56 -30.52
N ALA A 137 13.17 1.47 -31.25
CA ALA A 137 14.63 1.54 -31.30
C ALA A 137 15.24 2.01 -29.97
N GLU A 138 14.64 3.01 -29.32
CA GLU A 138 15.07 3.47 -27.99
C GLU A 138 14.85 2.38 -26.93
N TYR A 139 13.70 1.70 -26.98
CA TYR A 139 13.39 0.60 -26.08
C TYR A 139 14.39 -0.55 -26.25
N GLU A 140 14.67 -0.95 -27.49
CA GLU A 140 15.67 -1.99 -27.79
C GLU A 140 17.07 -1.59 -27.29
N ALA A 141 17.48 -0.35 -27.49
CA ALA A 141 18.77 0.15 -27.04
C ALA A 141 18.92 0.08 -25.52
N VAL A 142 17.86 0.39 -24.76
CA VAL A 142 17.86 0.28 -23.31
C VAL A 142 17.82 -1.18 -22.84
N LEU A 143 17.02 -2.03 -23.49
CA LEU A 143 17.02 -3.46 -23.18
C LEU A 143 18.39 -4.10 -23.41
N LYS A 144 19.18 -3.66 -24.41
CA LYS A 144 20.56 -4.15 -24.63
C LYS A 144 21.50 -3.87 -23.46
N LYS A 145 21.23 -2.84 -22.66
CA LYS A 145 22.01 -2.52 -21.46
C LYS A 145 21.68 -3.45 -20.29
N TYR A 146 20.41 -3.87 -20.17
CA TYR A 146 19.89 -4.45 -18.92
C TYR A 146 19.39 -5.89 -19.05
N CYS A 147 19.01 -6.35 -20.23
CA CYS A 147 18.54 -7.72 -20.49
C CYS A 147 19.68 -8.62 -20.96
N ASP A 148 19.65 -9.86 -20.49
CA ASP A 148 20.40 -10.93 -21.13
C ASP A 148 19.76 -11.30 -22.48
N PRO A 149 20.54 -11.77 -23.48
CA PRO A 149 20.04 -12.04 -24.83
C PRO A 149 18.81 -12.96 -24.88
N GLY A 150 18.71 -13.92 -23.96
CA GLY A 150 17.57 -14.84 -23.87
C GLY A 150 16.24 -14.20 -23.46
N LEU A 151 16.28 -13.06 -22.75
CA LEU A 151 15.09 -12.28 -22.35
C LEU A 151 14.74 -11.19 -23.36
N MET A 152 15.69 -10.78 -24.20
CA MET A 152 15.53 -9.73 -25.19
C MET A 152 14.32 -9.97 -26.10
N ARG A 153 14.16 -11.18 -26.64
CA ARG A 153 13.04 -11.49 -27.54
C ARG A 153 11.68 -11.34 -26.85
N LYS A 154 11.57 -11.71 -25.58
CA LYS A 154 10.33 -11.56 -24.80
C LYS A 154 10.06 -10.09 -24.45
N ALA A 155 11.12 -9.34 -24.15
CA ALA A 155 11.02 -7.92 -23.87
C ALA A 155 10.65 -7.12 -25.11
N MET A 156 11.20 -7.42 -26.28
CA MET A 156 10.83 -6.76 -27.55
C MET A 156 9.41 -7.10 -28.02
N ALA A 157 8.86 -8.24 -27.59
CA ALA A 157 7.43 -8.56 -27.80
C ALA A 157 6.51 -7.69 -26.92
N LEU A 158 7.07 -7.05 -25.88
CA LEU A 158 6.39 -6.05 -25.09
C LEU A 158 6.31 -4.79 -25.95
N LEU A 159 5.20 -4.69 -26.69
CA LEU A 159 4.88 -3.55 -27.54
C LEU A 159 5.22 -2.24 -26.82
N VAL A 160 5.70 -1.26 -27.58
CA VAL A 160 5.92 0.08 -27.05
C VAL A 160 4.59 0.61 -26.51
N ILE A 161 4.53 0.82 -25.20
CA ILE A 161 3.35 1.32 -24.50
C ILE A 161 3.51 2.81 -24.19
N ARG A 162 2.44 3.58 -24.37
CA ARG A 162 2.38 4.99 -23.98
C ARG A 162 2.34 5.12 -22.47
N THR A 163 3.08 6.13 -22.00
CA THR A 163 3.07 6.63 -20.62
C THR A 163 3.15 5.48 -19.60
N PRO A 164 4.17 4.61 -19.67
CA PRO A 164 4.28 3.50 -18.73
C PRO A 164 4.56 4.01 -17.32
N TYR A 165 3.93 3.38 -16.33
CA TYR A 165 4.10 3.72 -14.93
C TYR A 165 4.03 2.48 -14.03
N VAL A 166 4.75 2.54 -12.91
CA VAL A 166 4.81 1.45 -11.94
C VAL A 166 3.55 1.47 -11.06
N VAL A 167 2.80 0.37 -11.06
CA VAL A 167 1.60 0.19 -10.24
C VAL A 167 1.82 -0.71 -9.03
N LYS A 168 2.95 -1.42 -8.94
CA LYS A 168 3.31 -2.22 -7.76
C LYS A 168 4.81 -2.46 -7.73
N THR A 169 5.39 -2.52 -6.54
CA THR A 169 6.78 -2.94 -6.31
C THR A 169 6.78 -4.04 -5.26
N GLU A 170 7.49 -5.13 -5.50
CA GLU A 170 7.60 -6.27 -4.61
C GLU A 170 9.06 -6.70 -4.48
N MET A 171 9.55 -6.92 -3.26
CA MET A 171 10.86 -7.54 -3.05
C MET A 171 10.71 -9.02 -2.71
N LYS A 172 11.45 -9.87 -3.42
CA LYS A 172 11.58 -11.30 -3.13
C LYS A 172 13.06 -11.67 -3.09
N GLY A 173 13.62 -11.70 -1.88
CA GLY A 173 15.06 -11.86 -1.68
C GLY A 173 15.83 -10.71 -2.37
N PRO A 174 16.83 -10.99 -3.22
CA PRO A 174 17.61 -9.96 -3.90
C PRO A 174 16.92 -9.37 -5.15
N VAL A 175 15.68 -9.77 -5.44
CA VAL A 175 14.96 -9.36 -6.66
C VAL A 175 13.89 -8.33 -6.33
N ILE A 176 13.95 -7.18 -7.02
CA ILE A 176 12.91 -6.15 -7.01
C ILE A 176 12.02 -6.38 -8.24
N THR A 177 10.74 -6.64 -8.03
CA THR A 177 9.76 -6.85 -9.10
C THR A 177 8.83 -5.66 -9.20
N TYR A 178 8.79 -5.01 -10.36
CA TYR A 178 7.83 -3.96 -10.66
C TYR A 178 6.69 -4.52 -11.50
N THR A 179 5.46 -4.18 -11.14
CA THR A 179 4.29 -4.29 -12.03
C THR A 179 4.12 -2.96 -12.72
N VAL A 180 4.08 -2.98 -14.05
CA VAL A 180 3.95 -1.78 -14.89
C VAL A 180 2.64 -1.83 -15.65
N GLU A 181 1.98 -0.69 -15.72
CA GLU A 181 0.85 -0.45 -16.64
C GLU A 181 1.24 0.61 -17.67
N GLY A 182 0.71 0.49 -18.87
CA GLY A 182 0.76 1.54 -19.89
C GLY A 182 -0.22 1.22 -21.01
N ARG A 183 -0.48 2.19 -21.90
CA ARG A 183 -1.48 2.02 -22.96
C ARG A 183 -0.83 1.53 -24.24
N THR A 184 -1.41 0.54 -24.90
CA THR A 184 -0.92 0.12 -26.22
C THR A 184 -0.94 1.30 -27.21
N VAL A 185 0.17 1.45 -27.95
CA VAL A 185 0.15 2.12 -29.24
C VAL A 185 -0.34 1.10 -30.25
N GLU A 186 -1.13 1.53 -31.23
CA GLU A 186 -1.52 0.64 -32.32
C GLU A 186 -0.27 0.19 -33.08
N THR A 187 0.15 -1.05 -32.86
CA THR A 187 1.32 -1.65 -33.51
C THR A 187 0.94 -2.79 -34.45
N SER A 188 -0.30 -3.31 -34.34
CA SER A 188 -0.86 -4.39 -35.17
C SER A 188 -2.35 -4.57 -34.88
N SER A 189 -3.10 -5.17 -35.81
CA SER A 189 -4.54 -5.49 -35.67
C SER A 189 -4.89 -6.44 -34.51
N GLU A 190 -3.92 -7.19 -33.98
CA GLU A 190 -4.11 -8.15 -32.88
C GLU A 190 -4.19 -7.49 -31.49
N PHE A 191 -3.70 -6.26 -31.35
CA PHE A 191 -3.69 -5.53 -30.09
C PHE A 191 -4.47 -4.23 -30.25
N PRO A 192 -5.69 -4.15 -29.67
CA PRO A 192 -6.50 -2.94 -29.79
C PRO A 192 -5.72 -1.75 -29.25
N ALA A 193 -5.72 -0.66 -30.02
CA ALA A 193 -5.18 0.60 -29.56
C ALA A 193 -5.83 1.00 -28.23
N ASP A 194 -5.07 1.73 -27.40
CA ASP A 194 -5.58 2.33 -26.18
C ASP A 194 -6.04 1.35 -25.08
N THR A 195 -5.60 0.10 -25.18
CA THR A 195 -5.82 -0.89 -24.12
C THR A 195 -4.75 -0.76 -23.05
N VAL A 196 -5.15 -0.78 -21.77
CA VAL A 196 -4.19 -0.82 -20.66
C VAL A 196 -3.55 -2.19 -20.62
N GLN A 197 -2.26 -2.25 -20.95
CA GLN A 197 -1.44 -3.44 -20.90
C GLN A 197 -0.69 -3.50 -19.57
N ARG A 198 -0.61 -4.70 -18.98
CA ARG A 198 0.13 -4.93 -17.74
C ARG A 198 1.23 -5.96 -17.92
N TYR A 199 2.37 -5.74 -17.29
CA TYR A 199 3.45 -6.72 -17.20
C TYR A 199 4.18 -6.60 -15.86
N THR A 200 4.97 -7.63 -15.53
CA THR A 200 5.94 -7.57 -14.42
C THR A 200 7.36 -7.65 -14.95
N VAL A 201 8.27 -6.91 -14.33
CA VAL A 201 9.70 -6.94 -14.61
C VAL A 201 10.49 -7.07 -13.31
N GLY A 202 11.31 -8.11 -13.24
CA GLY A 202 12.16 -8.41 -12.10
C GLY A 202 13.60 -7.95 -12.34
N TRP A 203 14.14 -7.21 -11.38
CA TRP A 203 15.49 -6.66 -11.38
C TRP A 203 16.33 -7.27 -10.27
N LYS A 204 17.58 -7.62 -10.59
CA LYS A 204 18.59 -8.07 -9.64
C LYS A 204 19.94 -7.50 -10.04
N ASN A 205 20.62 -6.81 -9.13
CA ASN A 205 21.94 -6.20 -9.37
C ASN A 205 21.98 -5.33 -10.65
N GLY A 206 20.96 -4.50 -10.89
CA GLY A 206 20.86 -3.63 -12.06
C GLY A 206 20.54 -4.34 -13.39
N ARG A 207 20.18 -5.63 -13.37
CA ARG A 207 19.86 -6.43 -14.56
C ARG A 207 18.44 -6.95 -14.53
N ILE A 208 17.80 -7.04 -15.70
CA ILE A 208 16.48 -7.65 -15.86
C ILE A 208 16.65 -9.17 -15.85
N VAL A 209 16.06 -9.82 -14.85
CA VAL A 209 16.13 -11.29 -14.65
C VAL A 209 14.81 -12.00 -14.93
N ALA A 210 13.70 -11.26 -14.97
CA ALA A 210 12.39 -11.82 -15.27
C ALA A 210 11.51 -10.79 -15.96
N LEU A 211 10.69 -11.24 -16.90
CA LEU A 211 9.69 -10.41 -17.56
C LEU A 211 8.48 -11.29 -17.87
N ASN A 212 7.31 -10.91 -17.36
CA ASN A 212 6.07 -11.67 -17.56
C ASN A 212 4.94 -10.75 -18.02
N PHE A 213 4.28 -11.16 -19.10
CA PHE A 213 3.11 -10.48 -19.62
C PHE A 213 1.87 -10.90 -18.82
N LEU A 214 1.11 -9.92 -18.32
CA LEU A 214 -0.11 -10.18 -17.56
C LEU A 214 -1.39 -10.01 -18.40
N GLY A 215 -1.25 -9.61 -19.67
CA GLY A 215 -2.39 -9.35 -20.54
C GLY A 215 -3.05 -7.98 -20.32
N PRO A 216 -4.03 -7.65 -21.17
CA PRO A 216 -4.79 -6.42 -21.04
C PRO A 216 -5.59 -6.44 -19.73
N LYS A 217 -5.65 -5.28 -19.07
CA LYS A 217 -6.48 -5.08 -17.89
C LYS A 217 -7.95 -5.22 -18.30
N LYS A 218 -8.63 -6.23 -17.78
CA LYS A 218 -10.07 -6.40 -18.02
C LYS A 218 -10.81 -5.17 -17.48
N PRO A 219 -11.81 -4.64 -18.20
CA PRO A 219 -12.69 -3.63 -17.64
C PRO A 219 -13.35 -4.20 -16.38
N ALA A 220 -13.47 -3.38 -15.34
CA ALA A 220 -14.26 -3.74 -14.17
C ALA A 220 -15.69 -4.07 -14.65
N ARG A 221 -16.17 -5.26 -14.33
CA ARG A 221 -17.56 -5.66 -14.54
C ARG A 221 -18.41 -5.16 -13.39
#